data_AF-A0AAV6YE98-F1
#
_entry.id   AF-A0AAV6YE98-F1
#
_cell.length_a   1.000
_cell.length_b   1.000
_cell.length_c   1.000
_cell.angle_alpha   90.00
_cell.angle_beta   90.00
_cell.angle_gamma   90.00
#
_symmetry.space_group_name_H-M   'P 1'
#
loop_
_entity.id
_entity.type
_entity.pdbx_description
1 polymer ?
#
loop_
_entity_poly.entity_id
_entity_poly.type
_entity_poly.pdbx_seq_one_letter_code
_entity_poly.pdbx_strand_id
1 'polypeptide(L)'
;QTNVHLSRDFFLRNKARDRSDTFINLREVLNRFRLSPGEYIIVPSTFEPNKIGDFCLRVFSEKNAESQVVDDDIEANVDEPDLDEDHIDPNFRRLFLQLAGD
;
A
#
# COMPACT_ATOMS: atom_id res chain seq x y z
N GLN A 1 -12.76 2.30 -7.83
CA GLN A 1 -12.28 2.28 -6.43
C GLN A 1 -10.80 2.60 -6.49
N THR A 2 -10.40 3.69 -5.85
CA THR A 2 -9.07 4.30 -5.99
C THR A 2 -8.20 4.16 -4.74
N ASN A 3 -8.77 3.65 -3.65
CA ASN A 3 -8.13 3.42 -2.36
C ASN A 3 -7.83 1.92 -2.19
N VAL A 4 -7.00 1.38 -3.07
CA VAL A 4 -6.63 -0.05 -3.03
C VAL A 4 -5.18 -0.19 -3.44
N HIS A 5 -4.36 -0.76 -2.55
CA HIS A 5 -3.03 -1.23 -2.89
C HIS A 5 -3.12 -2.45 -3.81
N LEU A 6 -2.51 -2.34 -4.99
CA LEU A 6 -2.54 -3.41 -5.98
C LEU A 6 -1.61 -4.56 -5.60
N SER A 7 -2.18 -5.74 -5.42
CA SER A 7 -1.40 -6.93 -5.08
C SER A 7 -0.46 -7.35 -6.20
N ARG A 8 0.56 -8.15 -5.85
CA ARG A 8 1.51 -8.79 -6.80
C ARG A 8 0.81 -9.41 -8.01
N ASP A 9 -0.33 -10.03 -7.76
CA ASP A 9 -1.16 -10.74 -8.70
C ASP A 9 -1.66 -9.86 -9.85
N PHE A 10 -1.93 -8.57 -9.58
CA PHE A 10 -2.24 -7.58 -10.60
C PHE A 10 -1.08 -7.39 -11.58
N PHE A 11 0.14 -7.21 -11.08
CA PHE A 11 1.33 -6.95 -11.91
C PHE A 11 1.82 -8.18 -12.68
N LEU A 12 1.52 -9.40 -12.18
CA LEU A 12 1.78 -10.64 -12.92
C LEU A 12 0.83 -10.82 -14.12
N ARG A 13 -0.40 -10.31 -14.01
CA ARG A 13 -1.44 -10.45 -15.04
C ARG A 13 -1.50 -9.27 -16.02
N ASN A 14 -1.01 -8.09 -15.62
CA ASN A 14 -1.05 -6.87 -16.42
C ASN A 14 0.35 -6.44 -16.86
N LYS A 15 0.54 -6.27 -18.17
CA LYS A 15 1.77 -5.71 -18.72
C LYS A 15 1.76 -4.18 -18.58
N ALA A 16 2.91 -3.60 -18.26
CA ALA A 16 3.08 -2.14 -18.31
C ALA A 16 2.73 -1.63 -19.71
N ARG A 17 1.85 -0.61 -19.77
CA ARG A 17 1.49 0.03 -21.04
C ARG A 17 2.67 0.78 -21.63
N ASP A 18 3.40 1.48 -20.77
CA ASP A 18 4.61 2.22 -21.06
C ASP A 18 5.49 2.25 -19.81
N ARG A 19 6.79 2.53 -19.96
CA ARG A 19 7.75 2.55 -18.85
C ARG A 19 8.97 3.41 -19.19
N SER A 20 9.79 3.73 -18.19
CA SER A 20 11.10 4.33 -18.45
C SER A 20 11.97 3.39 -19.30
N ASP A 21 12.70 3.96 -20.26
CA ASP A 21 13.55 3.21 -21.19
C ASP A 21 14.66 2.45 -20.46
N THR A 22 15.24 3.05 -19.42
CA THR A 22 16.33 2.44 -18.65
C THR A 22 16.35 2.97 -17.22
N PHE A 23 16.61 2.09 -16.26
CA PHE A 23 16.98 2.50 -14.92
C PHE A 23 18.38 3.10 -14.96
N ILE A 24 18.49 4.40 -14.72
CA ILE A 24 19.74 5.13 -14.75
C ILE A 24 19.97 5.83 -13.42
N ASN A 25 21.22 5.84 -12.96
CA ASN A 25 21.61 6.52 -11.73
C ASN A 25 21.79 8.02 -11.97
N LEU A 26 20.71 8.70 -12.33
CA LEU A 26 20.62 10.15 -12.40
C LEU A 26 19.70 10.65 -11.28
N ARG A 27 19.89 11.91 -10.89
CA ARG A 27 19.03 12.59 -9.91
C ARG A 27 17.55 12.58 -10.33
N GLU A 28 17.28 12.66 -11.63
CA GLU A 28 15.93 12.64 -12.19
C GLU A 28 15.91 11.79 -13.47
N VAL A 29 14.83 11.04 -13.63
CA VAL A 29 14.49 10.33 -14.88
C VAL A 29 13.20 10.95 -15.40
N LEU A 30 13.25 11.47 -16.63
CA LEU A 30 12.13 12.12 -17.29
C LEU A 30 11.75 11.36 -18.56
N ASN A 31 10.47 11.05 -18.69
CA ASN A 31 9.90 10.45 -19.89
C ASN A 31 8.68 11.24 -20.35
N ARG A 32 8.46 11.26 -21.67
CA ARG A 32 7.27 11.85 -22.29
C ARG A 32 6.43 10.73 -22.87
N PHE A 33 5.17 10.66 -22.45
CA PHE A 33 4.26 9.60 -22.84
C PHE A 33 3.12 10.14 -23.71
N ARG A 34 2.60 9.29 -24.61
CA ARG A 34 1.36 9.55 -25.34
C ARG A 34 0.45 8.35 -25.21
N LEU A 35 -0.49 8.44 -24.28
CA LEU A 35 -1.41 7.36 -23.95
C LEU A 35 -2.81 7.68 -24.45
N SER A 36 -3.62 6.64 -24.67
CA SER A 36 -5.06 6.81 -24.90
C SER A 36 -5.73 7.36 -23.64
N PRO A 37 -6.85 8.10 -23.74
CA PRO A 37 -7.61 8.50 -22.56
C PRO A 37 -7.96 7.28 -21.70
N GLY A 38 -7.78 7.39 -20.39
CA GLY A 38 -8.00 6.31 -19.43
C GLY A 38 -7.26 6.55 -18.12
N GLU A 39 -7.43 5.62 -17.19
CA GLU A 39 -6.74 5.62 -15.90
C GLU A 39 -5.46 4.79 -15.99
N TYR A 40 -4.38 5.33 -15.44
CA TYR A 40 -3.06 4.71 -15.44
C TYR A 40 -2.45 4.79 -14.05
N ILE A 41 -1.61 3.80 -13.74
CA ILE A 41 -0.85 3.75 -12.49
C ILE A 41 0.62 3.92 -12.82
N ILE A 42 1.28 4.80 -12.07
CA ILE A 42 2.72 4.99 -12.12
C ILE A 42 3.32 4.32 -10.88
N VAL A 43 4.23 3.37 -11.08
CA VAL A 43 4.96 2.70 -10.00
C VAL A 43 6.40 3.20 -9.99
N PRO A 44 6.77 4.19 -9.15
CA PRO A 44 8.16 4.61 -9.00
C PRO A 44 8.95 3.56 -8.21
N SER A 45 10.12 3.15 -8.72
CA SER A 45 10.99 2.20 -8.04
C SER A 45 12.46 2.44 -8.35
N THR A 46 13.33 1.84 -7.54
CA THR A 46 14.74 1.58 -7.89
C THR A 46 14.84 0.29 -8.71
N PHE A 47 16.01 0.03 -9.30
CA PHE A 47 16.25 -1.20 -10.06
C PHE A 47 16.34 -2.43 -9.15
N GLU A 48 17.15 -2.32 -8.10
CA GLU A 48 17.30 -3.38 -7.10
C GLU A 48 16.34 -3.14 -5.93
N PRO A 49 15.76 -4.20 -5.34
CA PRO A 49 14.98 -4.07 -4.13
C PRO A 49 15.87 -3.60 -2.95
N ASN A 50 15.22 -3.16 -1.87
CA ASN A 50 15.88 -2.79 -0.61
C ASN A 50 16.84 -1.59 -0.70
N LYS A 51 16.62 -0.68 -1.66
CA LYS A 51 17.31 0.61 -1.71
C LYS A 51 16.42 1.67 -1.05
N ILE A 52 16.97 2.36 -0.07
CA ILE A 52 16.28 3.43 0.66
C ILE A 52 16.55 4.76 -0.06
N GLY A 53 15.52 5.58 -0.20
CA GLY A 53 15.66 6.93 -0.72
C GLY A 53 14.32 7.64 -0.82
N ASP A 54 14.35 8.95 -0.59
CA ASP A 54 13.20 9.81 -0.83
C ASP A 54 13.11 10.16 -2.32
N PHE A 55 11.89 10.37 -2.81
CA PHE A 55 11.65 10.75 -4.20
C PHE A 55 10.53 11.77 -4.33
N CYS A 56 10.46 12.42 -5.48
CA CYS A 56 9.37 13.30 -5.87
C CYS A 56 8.92 12.93 -7.28
N LEU A 57 7.64 12.60 -7.45
CA LEU A 57 7.03 12.36 -8.75
C LEU A 57 6.26 13.61 -9.19
N ARG A 58 6.52 14.07 -10.42
CA ARG A 58 5.84 15.22 -11.03
C ARG A 58 5.21 14.80 -12.36
N VAL A 59 3.94 15.12 -12.54
CA VAL A 59 3.19 14.81 -13.77
C VAL A 59 2.82 16.12 -14.45
N PHE A 60 3.21 16.26 -15.72
CA PHE A 60 2.83 17.38 -16.57
C PHE A 60 2.01 16.83 -17.73
N SER A 61 0.80 17.34 -17.90
CA SER A 61 -0.12 16.94 -18.95
C SER A 61 -0.53 18.15 -19.79
N GLU A 62 -0.71 17.94 -21.10
CA GLU A 62 -1.18 18.99 -22.01
C GLU A 62 -2.60 19.45 -21.66
N LYS A 63 -3.44 18.50 -21.24
CA LYS A 63 -4.81 18.73 -20.76
C LYS A 63 -4.86 18.46 -19.26
N ASN A 64 -5.89 18.96 -18.60
CA ASN A 64 -6.12 18.62 -17.19
C ASN A 64 -6.19 17.09 -17.04
N ALA A 65 -5.42 16.57 -16.09
CA ALA A 65 -5.39 15.16 -15.72
C ALA A 65 -5.38 15.11 -14.19
N GLU A 66 -6.32 14.38 -13.62
CA GLU A 66 -6.37 14.16 -12.18
C GLU A 66 -5.25 13.18 -11.79
N SER A 67 -4.59 13.45 -10.67
CA SER A 67 -3.56 12.59 -10.10
C SER A 67 -3.82 12.40 -8.62
N GLN A 68 -3.80 11.16 -8.17
CA GLN A 68 -3.99 10.77 -6.77
C GLN A 68 -2.98 9.69 -6.38
N VAL A 69 -2.69 9.60 -5.09
CA VAL A 69 -1.94 8.48 -4.53
C VAL A 69 -2.91 7.31 -4.40
N VAL A 70 -2.53 6.15 -4.94
CA VAL A 70 -3.30 4.92 -4.85
C VAL A 70 -2.67 4.08 -3.75
N ASP A 71 -3.31 4.07 -2.58
CA ASP A 71 -2.88 3.29 -1.42
C ASP A 71 -4.08 2.85 -0.59
N ASP A 72 -3.86 1.95 0.36
CA ASP A 72 -4.89 1.50 1.28
C ASP A 72 -5.23 2.59 2.31
N ASP A 73 -6.52 2.68 2.67
CA ASP A 73 -6.95 3.51 3.79
C ASP A 73 -6.50 2.91 5.12
N ILE A 74 -6.23 3.75 6.12
CA ILE A 74 -5.91 3.29 7.47
C ILE A 74 -7.19 2.78 8.12
N GLU A 75 -7.39 1.47 8.09
CA GLU A 75 -8.52 0.79 8.72
C GLU A 75 -8.04 -0.24 9.75
N ALA A 76 -8.71 -0.29 10.89
CA ALA A 76 -8.48 -1.27 11.94
C ALA A 76 -9.80 -1.93 12.32
N ASN A 77 -10.20 -2.93 11.53
CA ASN A 77 -11.38 -3.74 11.81
C ASN A 77 -10.96 -4.92 12.69
N VAL A 78 -10.89 -4.67 14.00
CA VAL A 78 -10.60 -5.69 15.01
C VAL A 78 -11.91 -6.11 15.65
N ASP A 79 -12.14 -7.41 15.76
CA ASP A 79 -13.23 -7.94 16.55
C ASP A 79 -12.97 -7.59 18.02
N GLU A 80 -13.71 -6.62 18.56
CA GLU A 80 -13.69 -6.35 19.99
C GLU A 80 -14.46 -7.48 20.69
N PRO A 81 -13.80 -8.29 21.54
CA PRO A 81 -14.48 -9.34 22.25
C PRO A 81 -15.50 -8.73 23.21
N ASP A 82 -16.71 -9.28 23.24
CA ASP A 82 -17.72 -8.94 24.23
C ASP A 82 -17.32 -9.52 25.60
N LEU A 83 -16.69 -8.70 26.44
CA LEU A 83 -16.10 -9.10 27.71
C LEU A 83 -17.06 -8.83 28.88
N ASP A 84 -18.07 -9.69 29.03
CA ASP A 84 -18.82 -9.78 30.29
C ASP A 84 -18.12 -10.73 31.26
N GLU A 85 -18.10 -10.39 32.55
CA GLU A 85 -17.51 -11.25 33.60
C GLU A 85 -18.15 -12.66 33.61
N ASP A 86 -19.43 -12.76 33.27
CA ASP A 86 -20.18 -14.02 33.19
C ASP A 86 -19.71 -14.92 32.04
N HIS A 87 -19.04 -14.37 31.02
CA HIS A 87 -18.44 -15.12 29.91
C HIS A 87 -17.01 -15.61 30.22
N ILE A 88 -16.44 -15.23 31.37
CA ILE A 88 -15.08 -15.65 31.76
C ILE A 88 -15.16 -17.02 32.46
N ASP A 89 -14.44 -18.01 31.94
CA ASP A 89 -14.36 -19.35 32.55
C ASP A 89 -13.89 -19.26 34.02
N PRO A 90 -14.64 -19.81 35.00
CA PRO A 90 -14.23 -19.85 36.39
C PRO A 90 -12.84 -20.49 36.64
N ASN A 91 -12.45 -21.46 35.81
CA ASN A 91 -11.12 -22.06 35.87
C ASN A 91 -10.03 -21.06 35.44
N PHE A 92 -10.31 -20.24 34.43
CA PHE A 92 -9.40 -19.19 33.99
C PHE A 92 -9.26 -18.13 35.09
N ARG A 93 -10.37 -17.72 35.72
CA ARG A 93 -10.33 -16.79 36.87
C ARG A 93 -9.49 -17.33 38.02
N ARG A 94 -9.65 -18.61 38.38
CA ARG A 94 -8.85 -19.25 39.43
C ARG A 94 -7.37 -19.32 39.06
N LEU A 95 -7.06 -19.69 37.83
CA LEU A 95 -5.68 -19.72 37.32
C LEU A 95 -5.05 -18.33 37.36
N PHE A 96 -5.79 -17.30 36.96
CA PHE A 96 -5.34 -15.91 37.00
C PHE A 96 -4.97 -15.49 38.42
N LEU A 97 -5.83 -15.72 39.41
CA LEU A 97 -5.55 -15.38 40.82
C LEU A 97 -4.30 -16.09 41.33
N GLN A 98 -4.17 -17.40 41.06
CA GLN A 98 -3.00 -18.18 41.45
C GLN A 98 -1.69 -17.66 40.83
N LEU A 99 -1.74 -17.11 39.62
CA LEU A 99 -0.58 -16.52 38.95
C LEU A 99 -0.32 -15.06 39.38
N ALA A 100 -1.36 -14.31 39.73
CA ALA A 100 -1.28 -12.92 40.16
C ALA A 100 -0.67 -12.76 41.57
N GLY A 101 -0.56 -13.85 42.33
CA GLY A 101 0.14 -13.88 43.62
C GLY A 101 -0.73 -13.53 44.83
N ASP A 102 -2.06 -13.56 44.68
CA ASP A 102 -3.02 -13.60 45.80
C ASP A 102 -3.32 -15.04 46.22
#